data_AF-A0A844G8P2-F1
#
_entry.id   AF-A0A844G8P2-F1
#
_cell.length_a   1.000
_cell.length_b   1.000
_cell.length_c   1.000
_cell.angle_alpha   90.00
_cell.angle_beta   90.00
_cell.angle_gamma   90.00
#
_symmetry.space_group_name_H-M   'P 1'
#
loop_
_entity.id
_entity.type
_entity.pdbx_description
1 polymer ?
#
loop_
_entity_poly.entity_id
_entity_poly.type
_entity_poly.pdbx_seq_one_letter_code
_entity_poly.pdbx_strand_id
1 'polypeptide(L)'
;MDKVAHEVQSIVQTVDALQTSMSGLASHSEEIRGIVAVIRDIADQTNLLALNAAIEAARAGEQGRGFAVVADEVRKLAERTANSTTEIAQMIDSVVQQTEQAIGHTADTNRRVSSGVSLSREAAAKVGQIKSSTEEISPHGGNHGLDQRAKHCHHRDGAKC
;
A
#
# COMPACT_ATOMS: atom_id res chain seq x y z
N MET A 1 -23.79 11.12 -4.46
CA MET A 1 -23.33 9.77 -4.02
C MET A 1 -22.52 9.09 -5.11
N ASP A 2 -22.87 9.25 -6.39
CA ASP A 2 -22.11 8.71 -7.53
C ASP A 2 -20.63 9.11 -7.56
N LYS A 3 -20.30 10.38 -7.28
CA LYS A 3 -18.89 10.82 -7.19
C LYS A 3 -18.10 10.07 -6.09
N VAL A 4 -18.71 9.85 -4.93
CA VAL A 4 -18.06 9.12 -3.82
C VAL A 4 -17.86 7.65 -4.16
N ALA A 5 -18.87 7.01 -4.78
CA ALA A 5 -18.75 5.64 -5.24
C ALA A 5 -17.65 5.47 -6.31
N HIS A 6 -17.53 6.43 -7.23
CA HIS A 6 -16.48 6.44 -8.25
C HIS A 6 -15.08 6.62 -7.65
N GLU A 7 -14.90 7.56 -6.72
CA GLU A 7 -13.61 7.76 -6.05
C GLU A 7 -13.18 6.50 -5.28
N VAL A 8 -14.11 5.86 -4.59
CA VAL A 8 -13.84 4.61 -3.88
C VAL A 8 -13.42 3.49 -4.83
N GLN A 9 -14.10 3.36 -5.98
CA GLN A 9 -13.71 2.36 -6.98
C GLN A 9 -12.30 2.60 -7.52
N SER A 10 -11.93 3.87 -7.74
CA SER A 10 -10.58 4.27 -8.16
C SER A 10 -9.52 3.93 -7.10
N ILE A 11 -9.83 4.18 -5.82
CA ILE A 11 -8.96 3.82 -4.70
C ILE A 11 -8.75 2.31 -4.64
N VAL A 12 -9.82 1.51 -4.75
CA VAL A 12 -9.72 0.04 -4.75
C VAL A 12 -8.83 -0.45 -5.90
N GLN A 13 -9.02 0.06 -7.11
CA GLN A 13 -8.18 -0.29 -8.26
C GLN A 13 -6.69 0.07 -8.03
N THR A 14 -6.43 1.23 -7.42
CA THR A 14 -5.07 1.68 -7.12
C THR A 14 -4.41 0.78 -6.05
N VAL A 15 -5.17 0.41 -5.03
CA VAL A 15 -4.75 -0.53 -3.96
C VAL A 15 -4.44 -1.91 -4.53
N ASP A 16 -5.28 -2.44 -5.43
CA ASP A 16 -5.04 -3.73 -6.09
C ASP A 16 -3.78 -3.71 -6.98
N ALA A 17 -3.58 -2.62 -7.73
CA ALA A 17 -2.38 -2.41 -8.54
C ALA A 17 -1.11 -2.31 -7.68
N LEU A 18 -1.21 -1.64 -6.52
CA LEU A 18 -0.12 -1.56 -5.55
C LEU A 18 0.22 -2.93 -4.98
N GLN A 19 -0.78 -3.71 -4.58
CA GLN A 19 -0.58 -5.07 -4.07
C GLN A 19 0.08 -5.98 -5.12
N THR A 20 -0.31 -5.86 -6.39
CA THR A 20 0.31 -6.59 -7.49
C THR A 20 1.79 -6.21 -7.67
N SER A 21 2.09 -4.91 -7.67
CA SER A 21 3.46 -4.41 -7.78
C SER A 21 4.34 -4.86 -6.62
N MET A 22 3.82 -4.82 -5.39
CA MET A 22 4.53 -5.28 -4.19
C MET A 22 4.77 -6.79 -4.22
N SER A 23 3.80 -7.58 -4.68
CA SER A 23 3.99 -9.03 -4.87
C SER A 23 5.08 -9.32 -5.92
N GLY A 24 5.12 -8.54 -7.00
CA GLY A 24 6.20 -8.60 -7.98
C GLY A 24 7.57 -8.29 -7.37
N LEU A 25 7.67 -7.22 -6.56
CA LEU A 25 8.89 -6.85 -5.85
C LEU A 25 9.38 -7.95 -4.90
N ALA A 26 8.47 -8.61 -4.18
CA ALA A 26 8.80 -9.75 -3.32
C ALA A 26 9.40 -10.92 -4.14
N SER A 27 8.79 -11.26 -5.28
CA SER A 27 9.30 -12.30 -6.18
C SER A 27 10.70 -11.95 -6.71
N HIS A 28 10.92 -10.72 -7.17
CA HIS A 28 12.22 -10.28 -7.68
C HIS A 28 13.28 -10.30 -6.58
N SER A 29 12.91 -9.94 -5.34
CA SER A 29 13.82 -9.99 -4.20
C SER A 29 14.28 -11.42 -3.91
N GLU A 30 13.40 -12.41 -4.06
CA GLU A 30 13.74 -13.83 -3.89
C GLU A 30 14.65 -14.36 -5.01
N GLU A 31 14.43 -13.92 -6.25
CA GLU A 31 15.36 -14.23 -7.35
C GLU A 31 16.76 -13.65 -7.09
N ILE A 32 16.84 -12.40 -6.63
CA ILE A 32 18.11 -11.77 -6.26
C ILE A 32 18.77 -12.53 -5.10
N ARG A 33 17.99 -12.97 -4.09
CA ARG A 33 18.51 -13.81 -2.99
C ARG A 33 19.20 -15.07 -3.52
N GLY A 34 18.58 -15.74 -4.49
CA GLY A 34 19.17 -16.92 -5.14
C GLY A 34 20.50 -16.59 -5.83
N ILE A 35 20.57 -15.49 -6.56
CA ILE A 35 21.81 -15.04 -7.23
C ILE A 35 22.90 -14.73 -6.20
N VAL A 36 22.56 -14.03 -5.12
CA VAL A 36 23.50 -13.67 -4.05
C VAL A 36 24.06 -14.91 -3.35
N ALA A 37 23.23 -15.94 -3.15
CA ALA A 37 23.68 -17.22 -2.62
C ALA A 37 24.71 -17.90 -3.55
N VAL A 38 24.46 -17.92 -4.87
CA VAL A 38 25.43 -18.45 -5.84
C VAL A 38 26.74 -17.66 -5.82
N ILE A 39 26.70 -16.33 -5.72
CA ILE A 39 27.92 -15.51 -5.63
C ILE A 39 28.70 -15.83 -4.36
N ARG A 40 28.00 -16.04 -3.24
CA ARG A 40 28.62 -16.46 -1.97
C ARG A 40 29.31 -17.81 -2.12
N ASP A 41 28.65 -18.79 -2.72
CA ASP A 41 29.23 -20.12 -2.96
C ASP A 41 30.48 -20.04 -3.85
N ILE A 42 30.46 -19.17 -4.88
CA ILE A 42 31.62 -18.91 -5.73
C ILE A 42 32.77 -18.27 -4.92
N ALA A 43 32.47 -17.32 -4.03
CA ALA A 43 33.46 -16.70 -3.16
C ALA A 43 34.09 -17.73 -2.22
N ASP A 44 33.29 -18.59 -1.58
CA ASP A 44 33.77 -19.64 -0.68
C ASP A 44 34.64 -20.68 -1.42
N GLN A 45 34.24 -21.08 -2.64
CA GLN A 45 35.07 -21.95 -3.49
C GLN A 45 36.37 -21.28 -3.91
N THR A 46 36.33 -20.00 -4.29
CA THR A 46 37.52 -19.23 -4.67
C THR A 46 38.48 -19.10 -3.49
N ASN A 47 37.95 -18.89 -2.28
CA ASN A 47 38.73 -18.84 -1.05
C ASN A 47 39.45 -20.17 -0.79
N LEU A 48 38.76 -21.31 -0.95
CA LEU A 48 39.36 -22.64 -0.81
C LEU A 48 40.43 -22.92 -1.88
N LEU A 49 40.19 -22.52 -3.14
CA LEU A 49 41.18 -22.65 -4.21
C LEU A 49 42.43 -21.81 -3.93
N ALA A 50 42.26 -20.57 -3.45
CA ALA A 50 43.34 -19.68 -3.07
C ALA A 50 44.16 -20.24 -1.90
N LEU A 51 43.51 -20.84 -0.90
CA LEU A 51 44.18 -21.51 0.21
C LEU A 51 45.03 -22.69 -0.27
N ASN A 52 44.49 -23.54 -1.14
CA ASN A 52 45.25 -24.65 -1.72
C ASN A 52 46.46 -24.17 -2.53
N ALA A 53 46.30 -23.07 -3.29
CA ALA A 53 47.40 -22.45 -4.02
C ALA A 53 48.49 -21.88 -3.10
N ALA A 54 48.10 -21.26 -1.98
CA ALA A 54 49.04 -20.76 -0.98
C ALA A 54 49.85 -21.90 -0.33
N ILE A 55 49.21 -23.04 -0.05
CA ILE A 55 49.88 -24.25 0.49
C ILE A 55 50.90 -24.79 -0.52
N GLU A 56 50.52 -24.91 -1.80
CA GLU A 56 51.43 -25.43 -2.83
C GLU A 56 52.58 -24.46 -3.10
N ALA A 57 52.32 -23.15 -3.06
CA ALA A 57 53.35 -22.12 -3.15
C ALA A 57 54.36 -22.21 -1.99
N ALA A 58 53.91 -22.44 -0.76
CA ALA A 58 54.79 -22.67 0.38
C ALA A 58 55.63 -23.95 0.20
N ARG A 59 55.05 -25.00 -0.39
CA ARG A 59 55.74 -26.27 -0.69
C ARG A 59 56.83 -26.11 -1.74
N ALA A 60 56.64 -25.23 -2.72
CA ALA A 60 57.65 -24.89 -3.74
C ALA A 60 58.81 -24.03 -3.21
N GLY A 61 58.76 -23.58 -1.95
CA GLY A 61 59.81 -22.81 -1.31
C GLY A 61 60.05 -21.46 -2.01
N GLU A 62 61.31 -21.12 -2.28
CA GLU A 62 61.67 -19.84 -2.90
C GLU A 62 61.06 -19.65 -4.30
N GLN A 63 60.85 -20.72 -5.06
CA GLN A 63 60.25 -20.66 -6.40
C GLN A 63 58.74 -20.31 -6.34
N GLY A 64 58.09 -20.56 -5.20
CA GLY A 64 56.67 -20.29 -4.97
C GLY A 64 56.37 -18.91 -4.41
N ARG A 65 57.38 -18.10 -4.04
CA ARG A 65 57.18 -16.81 -3.36
C ARG A 65 56.23 -15.86 -4.10
N GLY A 66 56.37 -15.73 -5.42
CA GLY A 66 55.48 -14.88 -6.22
C GLY A 66 54.04 -15.41 -6.25
N PHE A 67 53.86 -16.72 -6.35
CA PHE A 67 52.54 -17.37 -6.32
C PHE A 67 51.86 -17.25 -4.96
N ALA A 68 52.62 -17.31 -3.86
CA ALA A 68 52.10 -17.15 -2.51
C ALA A 68 51.43 -15.78 -2.32
N VAL A 69 52.06 -14.70 -2.82
CA VAL A 69 51.50 -13.34 -2.74
C VAL A 69 50.20 -13.22 -3.52
N VAL A 70 50.15 -13.80 -4.73
CA VAL A 70 48.93 -13.79 -5.56
C VAL A 70 47.82 -14.60 -4.89
N ALA A 71 48.14 -15.78 -4.36
CA ALA A 71 47.17 -16.62 -3.66
C ALA A 71 46.56 -15.90 -2.45
N ASP A 72 47.37 -15.20 -1.65
CA ASP A 72 46.88 -14.40 -0.53
C ASP A 72 45.97 -13.24 -0.95
N GLU A 73 46.26 -12.58 -2.07
CA GLU A 73 45.41 -11.48 -2.57
C GLU A 73 44.06 -12.01 -3.09
N VAL A 74 44.06 -13.14 -3.81
CA VAL A 74 42.83 -13.82 -4.23
C VAL A 74 42.00 -14.26 -3.03
N ARG A 75 42.65 -14.79 -1.98
CA ARG A 75 42.00 -15.18 -0.72
C ARG A 75 41.28 -13.99 -0.08
N LYS A 76 41.96 -12.85 0.06
CA LYS A 76 41.37 -11.62 0.61
C LYS A 76 40.21 -11.09 -0.24
N LEU A 77 40.32 -11.15 -1.56
CA LEU A 77 39.23 -10.77 -2.46
C LEU A 77 38.01 -11.66 -2.26
N ALA A 78 38.20 -12.97 -2.18
CA ALA A 78 37.14 -13.93 -1.92
C ALA A 78 36.45 -13.69 -0.56
N GLU A 79 37.21 -13.47 0.50
CA GLU A 79 36.66 -13.11 1.83
C GLU A 79 35.84 -11.81 1.78
N ARG A 80 36.34 -10.78 1.09
CA ARG A 80 35.61 -9.50 0.92
C ARG A 80 34.32 -9.71 0.14
N THR A 81 34.33 -10.52 -0.92
CA THR A 81 33.12 -10.86 -1.68
C THR A 81 32.10 -11.63 -0.83
N ALA A 82 32.54 -12.58 0.00
CA ALA A 82 31.66 -13.31 0.93
C ALA A 82 31.01 -12.38 1.98
N ASN A 83 31.76 -11.39 2.47
CA ASN A 83 31.21 -10.38 3.38
C ASN A 83 30.19 -9.48 2.69
N SER A 84 30.49 -8.96 1.49
CA SER A 84 29.55 -8.12 0.74
C SER A 84 28.27 -8.87 0.35
N THR A 85 28.36 -10.16 -0.02
CA THR A 85 27.16 -10.97 -0.29
C THR A 85 26.30 -11.16 0.96
N THR A 86 26.92 -11.27 2.15
CA THR A 86 26.18 -11.32 3.41
C THR A 86 25.44 -10.02 3.70
N GLU A 87 26.08 -8.87 3.50
CA GLU A 87 25.44 -7.55 3.66
C GLU A 87 24.29 -7.36 2.66
N ILE A 88 24.49 -7.78 1.40
CA ILE A 88 23.44 -7.73 0.37
C ILE A 88 22.25 -8.62 0.75
N ALA A 89 22.49 -9.83 1.26
CA ALA A 89 21.42 -10.71 1.72
C ALA A 89 20.57 -10.07 2.83
N GLN A 90 21.20 -9.39 3.80
CA GLN A 90 20.50 -8.65 4.85
C GLN A 90 19.66 -7.49 4.30
N MET A 91 20.18 -6.77 3.29
CA MET A 91 19.41 -5.71 2.63
C MET A 91 18.18 -6.28 1.91
N ILE A 92 18.32 -7.42 1.23
CA ILE A 92 17.20 -8.10 0.57
C ILE A 92 16.15 -8.54 1.59
N ASP A 93 16.56 -9.09 2.74
CA ASP A 93 15.65 -9.45 3.83
C ASP A 93 14.85 -8.24 4.33
N SER A 94 15.51 -7.10 4.50
CA SER A 94 14.84 -5.86 4.88
C SER A 94 13.82 -5.42 3.82
N VAL A 95 14.15 -5.51 2.53
CA VAL A 95 13.24 -5.15 1.44
C VAL A 95 12.01 -6.08 1.42
N VAL A 96 12.21 -7.39 1.61
CA VAL A 96 11.10 -8.35 1.70
C VAL A 96 10.19 -8.03 2.87
N GLN A 97 10.74 -7.82 4.08
CA GLN A 97 9.94 -7.44 5.25
C GLN A 97 9.15 -6.14 5.04
N GLN A 98 9.79 -5.11 4.47
CA GLN A 98 9.11 -3.84 4.19
C GLN A 98 8.00 -4.00 3.16
N THR A 99 8.19 -4.88 2.18
CA THR A 99 7.19 -5.21 1.16
C THR A 99 5.98 -5.92 1.78
N GLU A 100 6.22 -6.90 2.67
CA GLU A 100 5.15 -7.59 3.41
C GLU A 100 4.35 -6.63 4.30
N GLN A 101 5.03 -5.71 4.99
CA GLN A 101 4.38 -4.66 5.78
C GLN A 101 3.51 -3.75 4.91
N ALA A 102 4.02 -3.34 3.74
CA ALA A 102 3.27 -2.52 2.79
C ALA A 102 2.01 -3.22 2.28
N ILE A 103 2.08 -4.53 2.00
CA ILE A 103 0.92 -5.35 1.66
C ILE A 103 -0.11 -5.35 2.80
N GLY A 104 0.36 -5.52 4.05
CA GLY A 104 -0.50 -5.44 5.23
C GLY A 104 -1.21 -4.09 5.39
N HIS A 105 -0.49 -2.98 5.21
CA HIS A 105 -1.06 -1.63 5.24
C HIS A 105 -2.07 -1.38 4.11
N THR A 106 -1.82 -1.95 2.93
CA THR A 106 -2.71 -1.87 1.78
C THR A 106 -4.04 -2.62 2.06
N ALA A 107 -3.96 -3.79 2.69
CA ALA A 107 -5.13 -4.55 3.12
C ALA A 107 -5.95 -3.81 4.20
N ASP A 108 -5.29 -3.18 5.18
CA ASP A 108 -5.97 -2.35 6.18
C ASP A 108 -6.65 -1.12 5.55
N THR A 109 -5.97 -0.45 4.62
CA THR A 109 -6.51 0.67 3.86
C THR A 109 -7.80 0.28 3.15
N ASN A 110 -7.83 -0.89 2.50
CA ASN A 110 -9.03 -1.37 1.81
C ASN A 110 -10.21 -1.59 2.79
N ARG A 111 -9.96 -2.16 3.97
CA ARG A 111 -10.99 -2.30 5.02
C ARG A 111 -11.52 -0.94 5.49
N ARG A 112 -10.62 0.01 5.73
CA ARG A 112 -10.98 1.36 6.19
C ARG A 112 -11.80 2.12 5.15
N VAL A 113 -11.45 2.00 3.87
CA VAL A 113 -12.22 2.58 2.76
C VAL A 113 -13.62 1.97 2.69
N SER A 114 -13.74 0.64 2.77
CA SER A 114 -15.04 -0.05 2.77
C SER A 114 -15.93 0.38 3.94
N SER A 115 -15.36 0.50 5.15
CA SER A 115 -16.06 1.02 6.32
C SER A 115 -16.51 2.48 6.13
N GLY A 116 -15.62 3.34 5.60
CA GLY A 116 -15.93 4.74 5.30
C GLY A 116 -17.08 4.91 4.29
N VAL A 117 -17.16 4.03 3.30
CA VAL A 117 -18.28 3.98 2.34
C VAL A 117 -19.59 3.63 3.04
N SER A 118 -19.58 2.62 3.92
CA SER A 118 -20.76 2.22 4.68
C SER A 118 -21.28 3.36 5.54
N LEU A 119 -20.40 4.03 6.30
CA LEU A 119 -20.75 5.19 7.13
C LEU A 119 -21.28 6.36 6.29
N SER A 120 -20.68 6.61 5.13
CA SER A 120 -21.15 7.66 4.22
C SER A 120 -22.56 7.37 3.67
N ARG A 121 -22.86 6.10 3.36
CA ARG A 121 -24.20 5.68 2.93
C ARG A 121 -25.23 5.84 4.05
N GLU A 122 -24.88 5.49 5.27
CA GLU A 122 -25.75 5.68 6.43
C GLU A 122 -26.06 7.16 6.67
N ALA A 123 -25.04 8.01 6.67
CA ALA A 123 -25.21 9.46 6.78
C ALA A 123 -26.10 10.03 5.67
N ALA A 124 -25.89 9.59 4.42
CA ALA A 124 -26.72 9.96 3.28
C ALA A 124 -28.20 9.61 3.49
N ALA A 125 -28.47 8.41 3.99
CA ALA A 125 -29.83 7.95 4.27
C ALA A 125 -30.49 8.80 5.38
N LYS A 126 -29.77 9.11 6.45
CA LYS A 126 -30.25 9.98 7.53
C LYS A 126 -30.56 11.40 7.04
N VAL A 127 -29.70 11.98 6.21
CA VAL A 127 -29.95 13.30 5.60
C VAL A 127 -31.18 13.26 4.68
N GLY A 128 -31.35 12.18 3.91
CA GLY A 128 -32.55 11.96 3.09
C GLY A 128 -33.85 11.90 3.93
N GLN A 129 -33.82 11.21 5.07
CA GLN A 129 -34.95 11.14 6.01
C GLN A 129 -35.30 12.52 6.58
N ILE A 130 -34.30 13.33 6.95
CA ILE A 130 -34.51 14.69 7.45
C ILE A 130 -35.16 15.56 6.37
N LYS A 131 -34.69 15.47 5.13
CA LYS A 131 -35.28 16.20 4.00
C LYS A 131 -36.76 15.83 3.82
N SER A 132 -37.08 14.55 3.78
CA SER A 132 -38.47 14.07 3.66
C SER A 132 -39.36 14.57 4.80
N SER A 133 -38.85 14.47 6.04
CA SER A 133 -39.57 14.94 7.23
C SER A 133 -39.82 16.46 7.20
N THR A 134 -38.89 17.22 6.63
CA THR A 134 -39.02 18.69 6.49
C THR A 134 -40.03 19.07 5.40
N GLU A 135 -40.07 18.32 4.29
CA GLU A 135 -41.05 18.50 3.22
C GLU A 135 -42.48 18.15 3.67
N GLU A 136 -42.66 17.12 4.51
CA GLU A 136 -43.95 16.76 5.10
C GLU A 136 -44.53 17.81 6.05
N ILE A 137 -43.67 18.58 6.73
CA ILE A 137 -44.11 19.69 7.60
C ILE A 137 -44.55 20.91 6.77
N SER A 138 -44.11 21.01 5.51
CA SER A 138 -44.27 22.21 4.68
C SER A 138 -45.59 22.39 3.90
N PRO A 139 -46.61 21.51 3.86
CA PRO A 139 -47.88 21.83 3.18
C PRO A 139 -48.97 22.38 4.10
N HIS A 140 -48.73 22.63 5.40
CA HIS A 140 -49.77 23.14 6.32
C HIS A 140 -49.73 24.66 6.62
N GLY A 141 -48.85 25.42 5.95
CA GLY A 141 -48.57 26.82 6.28
C GLY A 141 -49.24 27.91 5.45
N GLY A 142 -50.11 27.61 4.47
CA GLY A 142 -50.60 28.67 3.59
C GLY A 142 -51.81 28.36 2.74
N ASN A 143 -53.01 28.19 3.33
CA ASN A 143 -54.25 28.66 2.66
C ASN A 143 -55.53 28.76 3.50
N HIS A 144 -55.51 28.59 4.84
CA HIS A 144 -56.76 28.59 5.63
C HIS A 144 -57.21 29.96 6.17
N GLY A 145 -56.76 31.06 5.58
CA GLY A 145 -57.02 32.42 6.10
C GLY A 145 -57.92 33.35 5.26
N LEU A 146 -58.23 33.04 4.00
CA LEU A 146 -58.81 34.03 3.08
C LEU A 146 -60.26 33.78 2.62
N ASP A 147 -60.88 32.62 2.91
CA ASP A 147 -62.22 32.29 2.40
C ASP A 147 -63.40 32.58 3.38
N GLN A 148 -63.16 33.02 4.61
CA GLN A 148 -64.25 33.26 5.58
C GLN A 148 -64.72 34.71 5.73
N ARG A 149 -64.02 35.70 5.13
CA ARG A 149 -64.45 37.12 5.21
C ARG A 149 -65.44 37.54 4.12
N ALA A 150 -65.60 36.78 3.04
CA ALA A 150 -66.51 37.13 1.95
C ALA A 150 -67.99 36.75 2.22
N LYS A 151 -68.27 35.82 3.14
CA LYS A 151 -69.64 35.32 3.39
C LYS A 151 -70.44 36.12 4.43
N HIS A 152 -69.84 37.13 5.07
CA HIS A 152 -70.51 37.90 6.14
C HIS A 152 -70.90 39.34 5.77
N CYS A 153 -70.55 39.83 4.57
CA CYS A 153 -70.89 41.21 4.16
C CYS A 153 -72.23 41.36 3.42
N HIS A 154 -72.96 40.28 3.12
CA HIS A 154 -74.18 40.39 2.31
C HIS A 154 -75.50 40.53 3.08
N HIS A 155 -75.48 40.77 4.41
CA HIS A 155 -76.70 40.88 5.20
C HIS A 155 -76.92 42.21 5.94
N ARG A 156 -76.18 43.27 5.60
CA ARG A 156 -76.31 44.59 6.27
C ARG A 156 -76.49 45.80 5.35
N ASP A 157 -77.01 45.62 4.13
CA ASP A 157 -77.60 46.72 3.36
C ASP A 157 -79.11 46.52 3.28
N GLY A 158 -79.83 47.19 4.16
CA GLY A 158 -81.28 47.07 4.27
C GLY A 158 -81.93 48.04 5.26
N ALA A 159 -81.50 49.31 5.33
CA ALA A 159 -82.33 50.41 5.85
C ALA A 159 -81.71 51.80 5.57
N LYS A 160 -82.18 52.44 4.50
CA LYS A 160 -82.58 53.86 4.40
C LYS A 160 -81.83 54.87 5.28
N CYS A 161 -80.88 55.59 4.69
CA CYS A 161 -80.83 57.06 4.53
C CYS A 161 -79.57 57.45 3.76
#